data_AF-A0AAJ7DTJ2-F1
#
_entry.id   AF-A0AAJ7DTJ2-F1
#
_cell.length_a   1.000
_cell.length_b   1.000
_cell.length_c   1.000
_cell.angle_alpha   90.00
_cell.angle_beta   90.00
_cell.angle_gamma   90.00
#
_symmetry.space_group_name_H-M   'P 1'
#
loop_
_entity.id
_entity.type
_entity.pdbx_description
1 polymer ?
#
loop_
_entity_poly.entity_id
_entity_poly.type
_entity_poly.pdbx_seq_one_letter_code
_entity_poly.pdbx_strand_id
1 'polypeptide(L)'
;MQDQLSTAPHGMKNGWFVSDLEFYELQRTLYEGTIWSIIVSMILTLFILAFVTLNPIISLFAILSVGITIAIAVAGLIFIGWKLNVLENITISTAIGLAVDFNLHYGVSYRINTANNRLERVKIALEQMSGPTLMAALTTSVAGALMLPSQVLPYIQIGIFLVLIMGVSWICATFFFCPLLSIGGPSKFLQFDSLRFNTSLLHSKKNKKLTTIVNESIELPIKQKKSTEISIAETRNNTNKEFQFHRDSSLPTFTRSIIHNAEIHYTISNGERPDLDS
;
A
#
# COMPACT_ATOMS: atom_id res chain seq x y z
N MET A 1 4.06 56.23 -5.79
CA MET A 1 4.84 56.78 -4.65
C MET A 1 6.33 56.46 -4.78
N GLN A 2 6.71 55.26 -5.23
CA GLN A 2 8.10 54.88 -5.50
C GLN A 2 8.85 55.89 -6.39
N ASP A 3 8.20 56.45 -7.42
CA ASP A 3 8.83 57.45 -8.28
C ASP A 3 9.19 58.75 -7.53
N GLN A 4 8.35 59.17 -6.58
CA GLN A 4 8.60 60.36 -5.74
C GLN A 4 9.69 60.10 -4.68
N LEU A 5 9.74 58.88 -4.13
CA LEU A 5 10.80 58.44 -3.21
C LEU A 5 12.17 58.34 -3.90
N SER A 6 12.21 58.05 -5.21
CA SER A 6 13.46 57.97 -5.97
C SER A 6 14.19 59.32 -6.08
N THR A 7 13.42 60.42 -6.10
CA THR A 7 13.91 61.81 -6.23
C THR A 7 14.18 62.46 -4.86
N ALA A 8 13.81 61.80 -3.76
CA ALA A 8 13.97 62.33 -2.41
C ALA A 8 15.45 62.35 -1.95
N PRO A 9 15.86 63.28 -1.07
CA PRO A 9 17.20 63.33 -0.49
C PRO A 9 17.52 62.06 0.32
N HIS A 10 18.80 61.71 0.44
CA HIS A 10 19.27 60.42 0.97
C HIS A 10 18.70 60.02 2.35
N GLY A 11 18.35 60.99 3.21
CA GLY A 11 17.74 60.73 4.52
C GLY A 11 16.24 60.39 4.50
N MET A 12 15.51 60.65 3.40
CA MET A 12 14.06 60.48 3.30
C MET A 12 13.62 59.41 2.28
N LYS A 13 14.57 58.70 1.65
CA LYS A 13 14.27 57.66 0.63
C LYS A 13 13.59 56.40 1.17
N ASN A 14 13.57 56.20 2.49
CA ASN A 14 13.09 54.97 3.14
C ASN A 14 11.64 55.08 3.66
N GLY A 15 10.84 56.04 3.18
CA GLY A 15 9.43 56.13 3.54
C GLY A 15 8.60 55.01 2.92
N TRP A 16 7.60 54.50 3.64
CA TRP A 16 6.60 53.56 3.12
C TRP A 16 5.20 54.15 3.24
N PHE A 17 4.30 53.70 2.36
CA PHE A 17 2.89 54.05 2.41
C PHE A 17 2.17 53.14 3.41
N VAL A 18 1.30 53.71 4.25
CA VAL A 18 0.39 52.96 5.12
C VAL A 18 -0.99 53.60 5.05
N SER A 19 -2.03 52.78 4.99
CA SER A 19 -3.44 53.16 4.93
C SER A 19 -4.27 51.96 5.40
N ASP A 20 -5.57 52.16 5.68
CA ASP A 20 -6.50 51.10 6.09
C ASP A 20 -6.84 50.17 4.90
N LEU A 21 -5.85 49.40 4.45
CA LEU A 21 -5.91 48.52 3.29
C LEU A 21 -6.02 47.04 3.66
N GLU A 22 -6.31 46.71 4.92
CA GLU A 22 -6.30 45.32 5.41
C GLU A 22 -7.22 44.41 4.58
N PHE A 23 -8.43 44.85 4.27
CA PHE A 23 -9.37 44.08 3.46
C PHE A 23 -8.92 43.93 2.00
N TYR A 24 -8.30 44.98 1.44
CA TYR A 24 -7.77 44.95 0.09
C TYR A 24 -6.58 43.99 -0.02
N GLU A 25 -5.64 44.05 0.93
CA GLU A 25 -4.50 43.15 1.02
C GLU A 25 -4.95 41.69 1.25
N LEU A 26 -6.00 41.48 2.07
CA LEU A 26 -6.59 40.16 2.25
C LEU A 26 -7.15 39.61 0.93
N GLN A 27 -7.99 40.38 0.24
CA GLN A 27 -8.59 39.93 -1.03
C GLN A 27 -7.53 39.69 -2.11
N ARG A 28 -6.52 40.56 -2.19
CA ARG A 28 -5.39 40.40 -3.10
C ARG A 28 -4.60 39.14 -2.81
N THR A 29 -4.25 38.91 -1.54
CA THR A 29 -3.51 37.73 -1.10
C THR A 29 -4.30 36.45 -1.34
N LEU A 30 -5.63 36.47 -1.15
CA LEU A 30 -6.49 35.33 -1.43
C LEU A 30 -6.56 35.00 -2.92
N TYR A 31 -6.70 36.02 -3.77
CA TYR A 31 -6.73 35.83 -5.21
C TYR A 31 -5.39 35.31 -5.75
N GLU A 32 -4.29 35.99 -5.43
CA GLU A 32 -2.95 35.57 -5.84
C GLU A 32 -2.61 34.19 -5.27
N GLY A 33 -2.92 33.96 -3.99
CA GLY A 33 -2.70 32.68 -3.31
C GLY A 33 -3.49 31.53 -3.90
N THR A 34 -4.73 31.75 -4.35
CA THR A 34 -5.55 30.71 -5.01
C THR A 34 -4.99 30.33 -6.38
N ILE A 35 -4.51 31.31 -7.16
CA ILE A 35 -3.89 31.02 -8.47
C ILE A 35 -2.59 30.24 -8.27
N TRP A 36 -1.75 30.68 -7.34
CA TRP A 36 -0.50 29.98 -7.02
C TRP A 36 -0.77 28.57 -6.47
N SER A 37 -1.77 28.39 -5.62
CA SER A 37 -2.11 27.07 -5.06
C SER A 37 -2.55 26.11 -6.16
N ILE A 38 -3.41 26.54 -7.09
CA ILE A 38 -3.83 25.72 -8.24
C ILE A 38 -2.64 25.32 -9.10
N ILE A 39 -1.75 26.26 -9.44
CA ILE A 39 -0.58 25.99 -10.29
C ILE A 39 0.37 24.99 -9.60
N VAL A 40 0.73 25.25 -8.34
CA VAL A 40 1.65 24.39 -7.59
C VAL A 40 1.05 23.00 -7.39
N SER A 41 -0.22 22.91 -7.00
CA SER A 41 -0.92 21.62 -6.84
C SER A 41 -1.03 20.87 -8.17
N MET A 42 -1.23 21.55 -9.30
CA MET A 42 -1.28 20.92 -10.62
C MET A 42 0.08 20.35 -11.04
N ILE A 43 1.17 21.10 -10.82
CA ILE A 43 2.55 20.64 -11.10
C ILE A 43 2.91 19.44 -10.19
N LEU A 44 2.58 19.53 -8.90
CA LEU A 44 2.82 18.45 -7.95
C LEU A 44 2.04 17.18 -8.35
N THR A 45 0.78 17.35 -8.75
CA THR A 45 -0.07 16.27 -9.27
C THR A 45 0.56 15.61 -10.49
N LEU A 46 1.02 16.39 -11.47
CA LEU A 46 1.73 15.88 -12.65
C LEU A 46 2.94 15.04 -12.25
N PHE A 47 3.73 15.53 -11.30
CA PHE A 47 4.93 14.85 -10.82
C PHE A 47 4.60 13.52 -10.13
N ILE A 48 3.62 13.52 -9.21
CA ILE A 48 3.18 12.30 -8.50
C ILE A 48 2.63 11.28 -9.50
N LEU A 49 1.78 11.70 -10.45
CA LEU A 49 1.19 10.77 -11.41
C LEU A 49 2.21 10.22 -12.41
N ALA A 50 3.16 11.06 -12.84
CA ALA A 50 4.26 10.61 -13.67
C ALA A 50 5.15 9.60 -12.92
N PHE A 51 5.42 9.84 -11.63
CA PHE A 51 6.22 8.94 -10.79
C PHE A 51 5.50 7.61 -10.53
N VAL A 52 4.20 7.63 -10.24
CA VAL A 52 3.43 6.42 -9.92
C VAL A 52 3.13 5.58 -11.17
N THR A 53 2.81 6.24 -12.29
CA THR A 53 2.39 5.54 -13.50
C THR A 53 3.58 5.16 -14.40
N LEU A 54 4.71 5.85 -14.26
CA LEU A 54 5.92 5.67 -15.09
C LEU A 54 5.64 5.73 -16.59
N ASN A 55 4.58 6.43 -16.98
CA ASN A 55 4.19 6.62 -18.37
C ASN A 55 3.62 8.04 -18.56
N PRO A 56 4.27 8.89 -19.37
CA PRO A 56 3.87 10.29 -19.53
C PRO A 56 2.51 10.45 -20.21
N ILE A 57 2.09 9.50 -21.06
CA ILE A 57 0.81 9.58 -21.79
C ILE A 57 -0.37 9.43 -20.81
N ILE A 58 -0.30 8.46 -19.90
CA ILE A 58 -1.35 8.25 -18.90
C ILE A 58 -1.40 9.45 -17.94
N SER A 59 -0.24 9.98 -17.54
CA SER A 59 -0.17 11.17 -16.69
C SER A 59 -0.82 12.39 -17.34
N LEU A 60 -0.60 12.63 -18.64
CA LEU A 60 -1.22 13.73 -19.39
C LEU A 60 -2.76 13.63 -19.39
N PHE A 61 -3.30 12.43 -19.67
CA PHE A 61 -4.74 12.19 -19.66
C PHE A 61 -5.35 12.36 -18.26
N ALA A 62 -4.62 11.94 -17.23
CA ALA A 62 -5.08 12.10 -15.86
C ALA A 62 -5.10 13.57 -15.43
N ILE A 63 -4.09 14.37 -15.78
CA ILE A 63 -4.06 15.82 -15.50
C ILE A 63 -5.22 16.53 -16.19
N LEU A 64 -5.49 16.19 -17.46
CA LEU A 64 -6.64 16.73 -18.17
C LEU A 64 -7.95 16.39 -17.45
N SER A 65 -8.10 15.15 -17.00
CA SER A 65 -9.26 14.74 -16.22
C SER A 65 -9.37 15.48 -14.90
N VAL A 66 -8.28 15.65 -14.14
CA VAL A 66 -8.27 16.39 -12.87
C VAL A 66 -8.65 17.85 -13.11
N GLY A 67 -8.10 18.49 -14.15
CA GLY A 67 -8.43 19.86 -14.51
C GLY A 67 -9.92 20.04 -14.78
N ILE A 68 -10.54 19.11 -15.52
CA ILE A 68 -11.98 19.12 -15.78
C ILE A 68 -12.77 18.88 -14.49
N THR A 69 -12.39 17.92 -13.66
CA THR A 69 -13.02 17.67 -12.36
C THR A 69 -13.02 18.92 -11.48
N ILE A 70 -11.89 19.63 -11.40
CA ILE A 70 -11.76 20.85 -10.60
C ILE A 70 -12.56 22.01 -11.19
N ALA A 71 -12.55 22.17 -12.52
CA ALA A 71 -13.37 23.17 -13.19
C ALA A 71 -14.87 22.95 -12.89
N ILE A 72 -15.35 21.70 -12.95
CA ILE A 72 -16.74 21.35 -12.60
C ILE A 72 -17.00 21.57 -11.12
N ALA A 73 -16.07 21.20 -10.23
CA ALA A 73 -16.23 21.39 -8.80
C ALA A 73 -16.32 22.87 -8.41
N VAL A 74 -15.43 23.71 -8.94
CA VAL A 74 -15.46 25.16 -8.71
C VAL A 74 -16.71 25.79 -9.33
N ALA A 75 -17.10 25.38 -10.54
CA ALA A 75 -18.35 25.83 -11.15
C ALA A 75 -19.57 25.47 -10.29
N GLY A 76 -19.59 24.28 -9.69
CA GLY A 76 -20.63 23.86 -8.74
C GLY A 76 -20.66 24.73 -7.48
N LEU A 77 -19.50 25.07 -6.90
CA LEU A 77 -19.41 25.99 -5.77
C LEU A 77 -19.96 27.38 -6.12
N ILE A 78 -19.59 27.91 -7.29
CA ILE A 78 -20.08 29.21 -7.78
C ILE A 78 -21.59 29.19 -7.99
N PHE A 79 -22.15 28.08 -8.50
CA PHE A 79 -23.60 27.92 -8.72
C PHE A 79 -24.40 27.96 -7.41
N ILE A 80 -23.80 27.52 -6.30
CA ILE A 80 -24.38 27.58 -4.96
C ILE A 80 -24.29 29.00 -4.36
N GLY A 81 -23.67 29.95 -5.07
CA GLY A 81 -23.57 31.35 -4.67
C GLY A 81 -22.43 31.65 -3.70
N TRP A 82 -21.42 30.77 -3.64
CA TRP A 82 -20.26 30.98 -2.77
C TRP A 82 -19.37 32.13 -3.27
N LYS A 83 -18.85 32.90 -2.30
CA LYS A 83 -17.88 33.98 -2.55
C LYS A 83 -16.48 33.52 -2.18
N LEU A 84 -15.47 33.99 -2.90
CA LEU A 84 -14.06 33.74 -2.58
C LEU A 84 -13.70 34.35 -1.22
N ASN A 85 -13.39 33.50 -0.25
CA ASN A 85 -12.87 33.87 1.07
C ASN A 85 -11.77 32.84 1.48
N VAL A 86 -11.22 32.98 2.68
CA VAL A 86 -10.07 32.18 3.16
C VAL A 86 -10.37 30.67 3.13
N LEU A 87 -11.58 30.27 3.53
CA LEU A 87 -11.97 28.86 3.56
C LEU A 87 -12.02 28.26 2.15
N GLU A 88 -12.49 29.04 1.18
CA GLU A 88 -12.63 28.65 -0.21
C GLU A 88 -11.27 28.36 -0.82
N ASN A 89 -10.26 29.19 -0.56
CA ASN A 89 -8.89 28.92 -1.01
C ASN A 89 -8.35 27.58 -0.48
N ILE A 90 -8.55 27.29 0.82
CA ILE A 90 -8.12 26.02 1.43
C ILE A 90 -8.89 24.84 0.82
N THR A 91 -10.20 24.99 0.59
CA THR A 91 -11.02 23.94 -0.03
C THR A 91 -10.61 23.68 -1.47
N ILE A 92 -10.29 24.69 -2.28
CA ILE A 92 -9.83 24.51 -3.67
C ILE A 92 -8.50 23.75 -3.69
N SER A 93 -7.55 24.09 -2.83
CA SER A 93 -6.29 23.35 -2.73
C SER A 93 -6.51 21.89 -2.31
N THR A 94 -7.40 21.65 -1.35
CA THR A 94 -7.77 20.30 -0.90
C THR A 94 -8.53 19.52 -1.97
N ALA A 95 -9.35 20.20 -2.77
CA ALA A 95 -10.14 19.61 -3.85
C ALA A 95 -9.25 18.94 -4.89
N ILE A 96 -8.11 19.56 -5.22
CA ILE A 96 -7.13 19.00 -6.16
C ILE A 96 -6.59 17.67 -5.62
N GLY A 97 -6.24 17.59 -4.34
CA GLY A 97 -5.79 16.35 -3.71
C GLY A 97 -6.84 15.23 -3.75
N LEU A 98 -8.07 15.56 -3.38
CA LEU A 98 -9.19 14.59 -3.39
C LEU A 98 -9.57 14.15 -4.81
N ALA A 99 -9.50 15.06 -5.78
CA ALA A 99 -9.81 14.75 -7.17
C ALA A 99 -8.77 13.79 -7.80
N VAL A 100 -7.51 13.98 -7.42
CA VAL A 100 -6.38 13.20 -7.93
C VAL A 100 -6.36 11.79 -7.37
N ASP A 101 -6.80 11.60 -6.12
CA ASP A 101 -6.80 10.30 -5.45
C ASP A 101 -7.57 9.22 -6.24
N PHE A 102 -8.79 9.55 -6.70
CA PHE A 102 -9.58 8.64 -7.51
C PHE A 102 -8.90 8.30 -8.85
N ASN A 103 -8.36 9.31 -9.55
CA ASN A 103 -7.64 9.09 -10.80
C ASN A 103 -6.37 8.25 -10.60
N LEU A 104 -5.68 8.42 -9.47
CA LEU A 104 -4.51 7.64 -9.11
C LEU A 104 -4.88 6.17 -8.87
N HIS A 105 -5.95 5.89 -8.12
CA HIS A 105 -6.42 4.52 -7.87
C HIS A 105 -6.77 3.79 -9.18
N TYR A 106 -7.45 4.46 -10.11
CA TYR A 106 -7.75 3.90 -11.42
C TYR A 106 -6.48 3.72 -12.28
N GLY A 107 -5.58 4.71 -12.28
CA GLY A 107 -4.33 4.66 -13.05
C GLY A 107 -3.36 3.56 -12.59
N VAL A 108 -3.21 3.39 -11.28
CA VAL A 108 -2.41 2.32 -10.67
C VAL A 108 -2.98 0.95 -11.01
N SER A 109 -4.30 0.79 -10.91
CA SER A 109 -4.96 -0.49 -11.18
C SER A 109 -4.91 -0.85 -12.67
N TYR A 110 -5.02 0.15 -13.55
CA TYR A 110 -4.76 -0.04 -14.97
C TYR A 110 -3.33 -0.53 -15.21
N ARG A 111 -2.34 0.01 -14.49
CA ARG A 111 -0.93 -0.39 -14.62
C ARG A 111 -0.64 -1.79 -14.09
N ILE A 112 -1.21 -2.18 -12.95
CA ILE A 112 -0.97 -3.51 -12.33
C ILE A 112 -1.56 -4.64 -13.19
N ASN A 113 -2.70 -4.38 -13.83
CA ASN A 113 -3.36 -5.38 -14.65
C ASN A 113 -2.57 -5.65 -15.95
N THR A 114 -2.17 -6.90 -16.19
CA THR A 114 -1.32 -7.31 -17.33
C THR A 114 -2.14 -7.91 -18.49
N ALA A 115 -3.41 -7.53 -18.62
CA ALA A 115 -4.25 -8.02 -19.72
C ALA A 115 -3.68 -7.60 -21.10
N ASN A 116 -3.80 -8.48 -22.08
CA ASN A 116 -3.29 -8.28 -23.45
C ASN A 116 -4.10 -7.20 -24.21
N ASN A 117 -5.41 -7.13 -23.94
CA ASN A 117 -6.31 -6.16 -24.55
C ASN A 117 -6.45 -4.92 -23.65
N ARG A 118 -6.30 -3.73 -24.23
CA ARG A 118 -6.48 -2.45 -23.51
C ARG A 118 -7.86 -2.30 -22.89
N LEU A 119 -8.90 -2.72 -23.62
CA LEU A 119 -10.29 -2.65 -23.17
C LEU A 119 -10.53 -3.56 -21.95
N GLU A 120 -10.00 -4.79 -22.00
CA GLU A 120 -10.10 -5.73 -20.88
C GLU A 120 -9.34 -5.22 -19.66
N ARG A 121 -8.16 -4.60 -19.86
CA ARG A 121 -7.38 -4.00 -18.77
C ARG A 121 -8.14 -2.89 -18.06
N VAL A 122 -8.79 -1.99 -18.82
CA VAL A 122 -9.65 -0.95 -18.24
C VAL A 122 -10.85 -1.56 -17.54
N LYS A 123 -11.50 -2.55 -18.14
CA LYS A 123 -12.67 -3.22 -17.55
C LYS A 123 -12.33 -3.87 -16.21
N ILE A 124 -11.24 -4.62 -16.15
CA ILE A 124 -10.77 -5.27 -14.91
C ILE A 124 -10.39 -4.20 -13.87
N ALA A 125 -9.69 -3.14 -14.28
CA ALA A 125 -9.33 -2.06 -13.36
C ALA A 125 -10.57 -1.33 -12.80
N LEU A 126 -11.58 -1.10 -13.63
CA LEU A 126 -12.84 -0.49 -13.23
C LEU A 126 -13.63 -1.40 -12.27
N GLU A 127 -13.75 -2.69 -12.59
CA GLU A 127 -14.45 -3.67 -11.75
C GLU A 127 -13.80 -3.82 -10.37
N GLN A 128 -12.47 -3.79 -10.32
CA GLN A 128 -11.72 -3.89 -9.05
C GLN A 128 -11.76 -2.61 -8.22
N MET A 129 -11.75 -1.42 -8.85
CA MET A 129 -11.60 -0.14 -8.13
C MET A 129 -12.91 0.60 -7.88
N SER A 130 -13.94 0.42 -8.71
CA SER A 130 -15.20 1.15 -8.57
C SER A 130 -15.91 0.87 -7.26
N GLY A 131 -15.85 -0.36 -6.73
CA GLY A 131 -16.44 -0.72 -5.44
C GLY A 131 -15.79 0.02 -4.25
N PRO A 132 -14.47 -0.15 -4.01
CA PRO A 132 -13.78 0.55 -2.93
C PRO A 132 -13.84 2.08 -3.04
N THR A 133 -13.68 2.63 -4.24
CA THR A 133 -13.71 4.08 -4.46
C THR A 133 -15.11 4.68 -4.28
N LEU A 134 -16.17 3.99 -4.70
CA LEU A 134 -17.54 4.41 -4.45
C LEU A 134 -17.84 4.42 -2.95
N MET A 135 -17.41 3.39 -2.21
CA MET A 135 -17.60 3.35 -0.76
C MET A 135 -16.85 4.50 -0.05
N ALA A 136 -15.62 4.81 -0.49
CA ALA A 136 -14.86 5.95 0.03
C ALA A 136 -15.53 7.30 -0.29
N ALA A 137 -16.02 7.47 -1.52
CA ALA A 137 -16.74 8.67 -1.92
C ALA A 137 -18.05 8.82 -1.13
N LEU A 138 -18.82 7.74 -0.98
CA LEU A 138 -20.08 7.74 -0.23
C LEU A 138 -19.89 8.02 1.25
N THR A 139 -18.94 7.37 1.91
CA THR A 139 -18.66 7.61 3.34
C THR A 139 -18.23 9.05 3.59
N THR A 140 -17.38 9.61 2.72
CA THR A 140 -16.94 11.00 2.84
C THR A 140 -18.08 11.99 2.53
N SER A 141 -18.92 11.68 1.54
CA SER A 141 -20.10 12.48 1.22
C SER A 141 -21.11 12.45 2.36
N VAL A 142 -21.37 11.28 2.96
CA VAL A 142 -22.25 11.15 4.12
C VAL A 142 -21.69 11.91 5.31
N ALA A 143 -20.38 11.82 5.57
CA ALA A 143 -19.74 12.62 6.62
C ALA A 143 -19.91 14.13 6.37
N GLY A 144 -19.74 14.60 5.14
CA GLY A 144 -19.99 16.00 4.76
C GLY A 144 -21.46 16.40 4.91
N ALA A 145 -22.39 15.53 4.53
CA ALA A 145 -23.83 15.75 4.67
C ALA A 145 -24.26 15.85 6.14
N LEU A 146 -23.66 15.05 7.03
CA LEU A 146 -23.90 15.09 8.47
C LEU A 146 -23.39 16.38 9.13
N MET A 147 -22.51 17.14 8.48
CA MET A 147 -22.06 18.46 8.96
C MET A 147 -23.02 19.60 8.59
N LEU A 148 -23.95 19.39 7.64
CA LEU A 148 -24.92 20.40 7.21
C LEU A 148 -25.88 20.92 8.29
N PRO A 149 -26.41 20.12 9.24
CA PRO A 149 -27.30 20.61 10.30
C PRO A 149 -26.56 21.35 11.45
N SER A 150 -25.37 21.90 11.19
CA SER A 150 -24.60 22.65 12.17
C SER A 150 -25.01 24.12 12.25
N GLN A 151 -24.78 24.75 13.40
CA GLN A 151 -24.99 26.19 13.61
C GLN A 151 -23.76 27.04 13.22
N VAL A 152 -22.61 26.41 12.99
CA VAL A 152 -21.33 27.09 12.71
C VAL A 152 -21.06 27.11 11.20
N LEU A 153 -21.00 28.30 10.61
CA LEU A 153 -20.89 28.52 9.15
C LEU A 153 -19.74 27.73 8.49
N PRO A 154 -18.51 27.71 9.02
CA PRO A 154 -17.42 26.89 8.48
C PRO A 154 -17.73 25.40 8.31
N TYR A 155 -18.52 24.80 9.22
CA TYR A 155 -18.87 23.38 9.13
C TYR A 155 -19.85 23.09 8.00
N ILE A 156 -20.85 23.97 7.81
CA ILE A 156 -21.77 23.87 6.67
C ILE A 156 -20.99 24.01 5.37
N GLN A 157 -20.05 24.95 5.31
CA GLN A 157 -19.24 25.17 4.13
C GLN A 157 -18.41 23.93 3.76
N ILE A 158 -17.63 23.41 4.70
CA ILE A 158 -16.83 22.19 4.48
C ILE A 158 -17.72 21.00 4.12
N GLY A 159 -18.91 20.87 4.73
CA GLY A 159 -19.86 19.80 4.43
C GLY A 159 -20.36 19.82 2.98
N ILE A 160 -20.83 20.98 2.50
CA ILE A 160 -21.27 21.16 1.10
C ILE A 160 -20.13 20.87 0.14
N PHE A 161 -18.94 21.40 0.45
CA PHE A 161 -17.74 21.18 -0.36
C PHE A 161 -17.39 19.69 -0.49
N LEU A 162 -17.38 18.94 0.62
CA LEU A 162 -17.05 17.52 0.64
C LEU A 162 -18.05 16.68 -0.17
N VAL A 163 -19.36 16.94 -0.03
CA VAL A 163 -20.39 16.23 -0.80
C VAL A 163 -20.21 16.48 -2.30
N LEU A 164 -19.98 17.75 -2.67
CA LEU A 164 -19.84 18.16 -4.06
C LEU A 164 -18.58 17.58 -4.70
N ILE A 165 -17.42 17.73 -4.06
CA ILE A 165 -16.15 17.26 -4.63
C ILE A 165 -16.09 15.73 -4.74
N MET A 166 -16.61 15.00 -3.75
CA MET A 166 -16.62 13.53 -3.76
C MET A 166 -17.51 13.00 -4.87
N GLY A 167 -18.71 13.55 -5.02
CA GLY A 167 -19.65 13.17 -6.08
C GLY A 167 -19.11 13.49 -7.47
N VAL A 168 -18.70 14.75 -7.69
CA VAL A 168 -18.15 15.19 -8.98
C VAL A 168 -16.89 14.43 -9.34
N SER A 169 -15.98 14.23 -8.40
CA SER A 169 -14.73 13.52 -8.68
C SER A 169 -14.94 12.05 -9.01
N TRP A 170 -15.82 11.36 -8.29
CA TRP A 170 -16.10 9.97 -8.60
C TRP A 170 -16.77 9.80 -9.98
N ILE A 171 -17.72 10.68 -10.32
CA ILE A 171 -18.38 10.70 -11.64
C ILE A 171 -17.36 10.99 -12.75
N CYS A 172 -16.54 12.03 -12.61
CA CYS A 172 -15.54 12.39 -13.60
C CYS A 172 -14.46 11.29 -13.74
N ALA A 173 -13.97 10.71 -12.65
CA ALA A 173 -13.01 9.62 -12.73
C ALA A 173 -13.58 8.38 -13.45
N THR A 174 -14.83 8.03 -13.17
CA THR A 174 -15.45 6.83 -13.74
C THR A 174 -15.88 7.03 -15.21
N PHE A 175 -16.53 8.15 -15.53
CA PHE A 175 -17.11 8.38 -16.85
C PHE A 175 -16.19 9.13 -17.81
N PHE A 176 -15.24 9.92 -17.32
CA PHE A 176 -14.32 10.67 -18.18
C PHE A 176 -12.95 10.01 -18.26
N PHE A 177 -12.34 9.67 -17.12
CA PHE A 177 -10.99 9.12 -17.10
C PHE A 177 -10.91 7.67 -17.60
N CYS A 178 -11.84 6.78 -17.23
CA CYS A 178 -11.81 5.39 -17.70
C CYS A 178 -11.95 5.24 -19.23
N PRO A 179 -12.86 5.94 -19.95
CA PRO A 179 -12.89 5.90 -21.40
C PRO A 179 -11.65 6.52 -22.05
N LEU A 180 -11.06 7.55 -21.44
CA LEU A 180 -9.83 8.17 -21.93
C LEU A 180 -8.65 7.18 -21.87
N LEU A 181 -8.55 6.40 -20.79
CA LEU A 181 -7.61 5.29 -20.67
C LEU A 181 -7.90 4.16 -21.68
N SER A 182 -9.16 3.92 -22.00
CA SER A 182 -9.57 2.88 -22.96
C SER A 182 -9.10 3.20 -24.39
N ILE A 183 -9.21 4.47 -24.79
CA ILE A 183 -8.83 4.93 -26.14
C ILE A 183 -7.30 5.05 -26.25
N GLY A 184 -6.67 5.71 -25.27
CA GLY A 184 -5.25 6.09 -25.31
C GLY A 184 -4.31 5.26 -24.44
N GLY A 185 -4.81 4.20 -23.81
CA GLY A 185 -4.03 3.36 -22.90
C GLY A 185 -2.89 2.63 -23.61
N PRO A 186 -1.65 2.68 -23.10
CA PRO A 186 -0.51 1.98 -23.69
C PRO A 186 -0.76 0.46 -23.66
N SER A 187 -0.58 -0.19 -24.80
CA SER A 187 -0.87 -1.62 -24.95
C SER A 187 0.24 -2.50 -24.37
N LYS A 188 1.53 -2.22 -24.66
CA LYS A 188 2.67 -3.04 -24.19
C LYS A 188 4.01 -2.32 -23.97
N PHE A 189 4.21 -1.09 -24.44
CA PHE A 189 5.58 -0.63 -24.76
C PHE A 189 6.24 0.41 -23.84
N LEU A 190 5.52 1.05 -22.91
CA LEU A 190 6.12 2.06 -22.02
C LEU A 190 5.80 1.76 -20.55
N GLN A 191 6.20 0.58 -20.08
CA GLN A 191 6.45 0.39 -18.65
C GLN A 191 7.95 0.55 -18.49
N PHE A 192 8.40 1.71 -18.00
CA PHE A 192 9.75 1.81 -17.45
C PHE A 192 9.77 0.86 -16.24
N ASP A 193 10.22 -0.37 -16.47
CA ASP A 193 10.40 -1.41 -15.44
C ASP A 193 11.54 -1.04 -14.45
N SER A 194 12.15 0.15 -14.62
CA SER A 194 13.32 0.62 -13.87
C SER A 194 13.03 1.03 -12.43
N LEU A 195 11.76 1.17 -12.02
CA LEU A 195 11.36 1.57 -10.67
C LEU A 195 10.54 0.50 -9.95
N ARG A 196 10.81 -0.77 -10.24
CA ARG A 196 10.51 -1.86 -9.31
C ARG A 196 11.42 -1.70 -8.09
N PHE A 197 11.06 -0.78 -7.19
CA PHE A 197 11.71 -0.63 -5.89
C PHE A 197 11.68 -1.99 -5.23
N ASN A 198 12.86 -2.61 -5.15
CA ASN A 198 13.03 -4.05 -5.04
C ASN A 198 12.78 -4.48 -3.59
N THR A 199 11.52 -4.39 -3.14
CA THR A 199 11.07 -4.94 -1.85
C THR A 199 11.19 -6.47 -1.86
N SER A 200 11.19 -7.10 -3.03
CA SER A 200 11.52 -8.52 -3.21
C SER A 200 12.98 -8.87 -2.90
N LEU A 201 13.94 -7.94 -3.08
CA LEU A 201 15.34 -8.21 -2.72
C LEU A 201 15.56 -8.20 -1.21
N LEU A 202 14.85 -7.35 -0.47
CA LEU A 202 14.90 -7.32 0.99
C LEU A 202 14.17 -8.53 1.60
N HIS A 203 13.02 -8.92 1.02
CA HIS A 203 12.31 -10.12 1.48
C HIS A 203 13.08 -11.41 1.13
N SER A 204 13.69 -11.48 -0.06
CA SER A 204 14.54 -12.61 -0.46
C SER A 204 15.82 -12.71 0.37
N LYS A 205 16.53 -11.60 0.65
CA LYS A 205 17.72 -11.62 1.55
C LYS A 205 17.36 -12.01 2.98
N LYS A 206 16.22 -11.54 3.51
CA LYS A 206 15.77 -11.88 4.88
C LYS A 206 15.37 -13.35 4.98
N ASN A 207 14.63 -13.89 4.02
CA ASN A 207 14.24 -15.29 4.02
C ASN A 207 15.43 -16.22 3.81
N LYS A 208 16.36 -15.90 2.90
CA LYS A 208 17.55 -16.74 2.67
C LYS A 208 18.47 -16.77 3.91
N LYS A 209 18.65 -15.63 4.59
CA LYS A 209 19.42 -15.56 5.84
C LYS A 209 18.72 -16.30 6.98
N LEU A 210 17.39 -16.20 7.10
CA LEU A 210 16.62 -16.89 8.12
C LEU A 210 16.61 -18.41 7.90
N THR A 211 16.50 -18.89 6.65
CA THR A 211 16.60 -20.32 6.33
C THR A 211 18.00 -20.89 6.58
N THR A 212 19.07 -20.11 6.38
CA THR A 212 20.43 -20.55 6.71
C THR A 212 20.63 -20.65 8.23
N ILE A 213 20.17 -19.65 9.00
CA ILE A 213 20.27 -19.68 10.46
C ILE A 213 19.42 -20.81 11.04
N VAL A 214 18.21 -21.05 10.52
CA VAL A 214 17.34 -22.15 10.95
C VAL A 214 17.97 -23.51 10.61
N ASN A 215 18.53 -23.70 9.41
CA ASN A 215 19.21 -24.95 9.06
C ASN A 215 20.49 -25.19 9.89
N GLU A 216 21.30 -24.15 10.14
CA GLU A 216 22.51 -24.25 10.95
C GLU A 216 22.18 -24.52 12.44
N SER A 217 21.08 -23.95 12.94
CA SER A 217 20.57 -24.21 14.30
C SER A 217 20.02 -25.63 14.47
N ILE A 218 19.51 -26.24 13.39
CA ILE A 218 18.96 -27.61 13.39
C ILE A 218 20.05 -28.68 13.16
N GLU A 219 21.12 -28.38 12.41
CA GLU A 219 22.21 -29.34 12.17
C GLU A 219 23.10 -29.60 13.40
N LEU A 220 23.30 -28.60 14.26
CA LEU A 220 24.09 -28.75 15.50
C LEU A 220 23.55 -29.82 16.46
N PRO A 221 22.24 -29.90 16.78
CA PRO A 221 21.71 -30.96 17.64
C PRO A 221 21.62 -32.33 16.94
N ILE A 222 21.44 -32.39 15.62
CA ILE A 222 21.36 -33.67 14.88
C ILE A 222 22.73 -34.35 14.80
N LYS A 223 23.81 -33.59 14.60
CA LYS A 223 25.18 -34.13 14.55
C LYS A 223 25.63 -34.65 15.91
N GLN A 224 25.27 -33.97 17.00
CA GLN A 224 25.52 -34.48 18.35
C GLN A 224 24.74 -35.76 18.64
N LYS A 225 23.43 -35.80 18.34
CA LYS A 225 22.60 -37.00 18.56
C LYS A 225 23.14 -38.22 17.81
N LYS A 226 23.61 -38.04 16.57
CA LYS A 226 24.20 -39.11 15.75
C LYS A 226 25.56 -39.59 16.29
N SER A 227 26.41 -38.69 16.79
CA SER A 227 27.69 -39.07 17.42
C SER A 227 27.49 -39.82 18.74
N THR A 228 26.47 -39.47 19.54
CA THR A 228 26.13 -40.18 20.77
C THR A 228 25.53 -41.55 20.49
N GLU A 229 24.64 -41.68 19.49
CA GLU A 229 24.06 -42.98 19.11
C GLU A 229 25.10 -43.96 18.56
N ILE A 230 26.10 -43.48 17.80
CA ILE A 230 27.20 -44.32 17.30
C ILE A 230 28.10 -44.80 18.44
N SER A 231 28.44 -43.93 19.39
CA SER A 231 29.25 -44.31 20.56
C SER A 231 28.55 -45.31 21.48
N ILE A 232 27.23 -45.16 21.67
CA ILE A 232 26.39 -46.10 22.44
C ILE A 232 26.27 -47.46 21.72
N ALA A 233 26.11 -47.47 20.39
CA ALA A 233 26.03 -48.70 19.60
C ALA A 233 27.36 -49.50 19.64
N GLU A 234 28.49 -48.81 19.59
CA GLU A 234 29.83 -49.43 19.66
C GLU A 234 30.13 -49.99 21.06
N THR A 235 29.75 -49.27 22.11
CA THR A 235 29.84 -49.76 23.50
C THR A 235 28.95 -50.98 23.71
N ARG A 236 27.71 -50.95 23.19
CA ARG A 236 26.75 -52.06 23.28
C ARG A 236 27.24 -53.32 22.58
N ASN A 237 27.90 -53.18 21.42
CA ASN A 237 28.49 -54.31 20.70
C ASN A 237 29.69 -54.92 21.43
N ASN A 238 30.51 -54.12 22.09
CA ASN A 238 31.62 -54.64 22.90
C ASN A 238 31.12 -55.36 24.16
N THR A 239 30.11 -54.84 24.86
CA THR A 239 29.48 -55.57 25.98
C THR A 239 28.81 -56.87 25.54
N ASN A 240 28.20 -56.92 24.35
CA ASN A 240 27.60 -58.16 23.83
C ASN A 240 28.65 -59.20 23.47
N LYS A 241 29.82 -58.78 22.96
CA LYS A 241 30.96 -59.68 22.72
C LYS A 241 31.55 -60.21 24.03
N GLU A 242 31.68 -59.37 25.06
CA GLU A 242 32.08 -59.81 26.40
C GLU A 242 31.06 -60.77 27.03
N PHE A 243 29.76 -60.48 26.91
CA PHE A 243 28.70 -61.37 27.40
C PHE A 243 28.60 -62.68 26.62
N GLN A 244 28.90 -62.70 25.31
CA GLN A 244 29.01 -63.96 24.55
C GLN A 244 30.25 -64.76 24.94
N PHE A 245 31.40 -64.10 25.16
CA PHE A 245 32.62 -64.75 25.60
C PHE A 245 32.47 -65.36 27.01
N HIS A 246 31.71 -64.70 27.90
CA HIS A 246 31.34 -65.25 29.21
C HIS A 246 30.16 -66.24 29.18
N ARG A 247 29.39 -66.32 28.09
CA ARG A 247 28.29 -67.30 27.92
C ARG A 247 28.78 -68.63 27.32
N ASP A 248 29.91 -68.63 26.62
CA ASP A 248 30.54 -69.86 26.08
C ASP A 248 31.41 -70.61 27.11
N SER A 249 31.70 -70.02 28.28
CA SER A 249 32.27 -70.75 29.42
C SER A 249 31.16 -71.45 30.22
N SER A 250 30.70 -72.57 29.66
CA SER A 250 30.01 -73.70 30.34
C SER A 250 29.01 -73.34 31.45
N LEU A 251 27.73 -73.12 31.11
CA LEU A 251 26.63 -73.17 32.08
C LEU A 251 25.37 -73.89 31.54
N PRO A 252 24.67 -74.70 32.36
CA PRO A 252 23.66 -75.68 31.92
C PRO A 252 22.25 -75.11 31.64
N THR A 253 21.42 -75.94 31.01
CA THR A 253 20.07 -75.79 30.44
C THR A 253 19.01 -75.01 31.24
N PHE A 254 19.27 -74.63 32.49
CA PHE A 254 18.27 -74.03 33.39
C PHE A 254 17.95 -72.56 33.07
N THR A 255 18.91 -71.80 32.54
CA THR A 255 18.74 -70.36 32.22
C THR A 255 17.88 -70.10 30.98
N ARG A 256 17.64 -71.13 30.15
CA ARG A 256 16.84 -71.00 28.91
C ARG A 256 15.34 -70.84 29.19
N SER A 257 14.85 -71.36 30.32
CA SER A 257 13.44 -71.26 30.71
C SER A 257 13.03 -69.87 31.22
N ILE A 258 13.97 -69.15 31.86
CA ILE A 258 13.72 -67.80 32.40
C ILE A 258 13.63 -66.76 31.28
N ILE A 259 14.42 -66.92 30.20
CA ILE A 259 14.44 -65.97 29.08
C ILE A 259 13.19 -66.10 28.20
N HIS A 260 12.67 -67.32 28.00
CA HIS A 260 11.47 -67.52 27.18
C HIS A 260 10.20 -66.92 27.83
N ASN A 261 10.13 -66.90 29.17
CA ASN A 261 8.97 -66.36 29.88
C ASN A 261 8.94 -64.81 29.91
N ALA A 262 10.09 -64.16 29.73
CA ALA A 262 10.17 -62.69 29.64
C ALA A 262 9.77 -62.15 28.25
N GLU A 263 9.93 -62.95 27.20
CA GLU A 263 9.65 -62.57 25.81
C GLU A 263 8.15 -62.63 25.47
N ILE A 264 7.40 -63.54 26.10
CA ILE A 264 5.93 -63.67 25.94
C ILE A 264 5.17 -62.51 26.61
N HIS A 265 5.72 -61.93 27.69
CA HIS A 265 5.12 -60.76 28.34
C HIS A 265 5.24 -59.47 27.51
N TYR A 266 6.19 -59.39 26.57
CA TYR A 266 6.43 -58.19 25.76
C TYR A 266 5.52 -58.11 24.53
N THR A 267 5.10 -59.24 23.98
CA THR A 267 4.23 -59.31 22.78
C THR A 267 2.76 -59.03 23.07
N ILE A 268 2.29 -59.21 24.31
CA ILE A 268 0.92 -58.88 24.73
C ILE A 268 0.75 -57.36 24.98
N SER A 269 1.83 -56.63 25.28
CA SER A 269 1.77 -55.18 25.56
C SER A 269 1.63 -54.31 24.31
N ASN A 270 1.96 -54.81 23.10
CA ASN A 270 2.10 -53.98 21.90
C ASN A 270 1.02 -54.21 20.82
N GLY A 271 -0.05 -54.95 21.13
CA GLY A 271 -1.38 -54.72 20.50
C GLY A 271 -1.52 -54.88 18.98
N GLU A 272 -0.58 -55.51 18.27
CA GLU A 272 -0.74 -55.82 16.84
C GLU A 272 -1.22 -57.26 16.63
N ARG A 273 -2.44 -57.41 16.10
CA ARG A 273 -2.99 -58.70 15.66
C ARG A 273 -2.37 -59.09 14.31
N PRO A 274 -1.94 -60.34 14.13
CA PRO A 274 -1.48 -60.84 12.84
C PRO A 274 -2.67 -61.22 11.95
N ASP A 275 -2.73 -60.64 10.76
CA ASP A 275 -3.60 -61.08 9.67
C ASP A 275 -3.08 -62.42 9.13
N LEU A 276 -3.88 -63.47 9.28
CA LEU A 276 -3.64 -64.81 8.76
C LEU A 276 -4.50 -65.02 7.52
N ASP A 277 -3.85 -65.13 6.35
CA ASP A 277 -4.44 -65.69 5.13
C ASP A 277 -4.65 -67.20 5.32
N SER A 278 -5.90 -67.66 5.35
CA SER A 278 -6.43 -68.84 4.65
C SER A 278 -7.96 -68.88 4.72
#